data_AF-A0A9Q1C276-F1
#
_entry.id   AF-A0A9Q1C276-F1
#
_cell.length_a   1.000
_cell.length_b   1.000
_cell.length_c   1.000
_cell.angle_alpha   90.00
_cell.angle_beta   90.00
_cell.angle_gamma   90.00
#
_symmetry.space_group_name_H-M   'P 1'
#
loop_
_entity.id
_entity.type
_entity.pdbx_description
1 polymer ?
#
loop_
_entity_poly.entity_id
_entity_poly.type
_entity_poly.pdbx_seq_one_letter_code
_entity_poly.pdbx_strand_id
1 'polypeptide(L)'
;MLHECRTQFVLVDGAEWIWNACSALQKKNQIPKLSVKNHGEFVPKPQELQLFEQEERLISPRIPFMQLKKLPRGTHIHGNVVDVPVDIMPTITALPRNLLETETIPNKLKRRLCYKPAAYTENVRPPRIHKDLQWLIQNGTLFQK
;
A
#
# COMPACT_ATOMS: atom_id res chain seq x y z
N MET A 1 -13.17 -21.96 20.91
CA MET A 1 -11.77 -21.53 20.70
C MET A 1 -11.19 -22.01 19.37
N LEU A 2 -11.21 -23.30 19.02
CA LEU A 2 -10.66 -23.77 17.73
C LEU A 2 -11.28 -23.09 16.50
N HIS A 3 -12.61 -22.94 16.47
CA HIS A 3 -13.31 -22.33 15.33
C HIS A 3 -12.83 -20.89 15.02
N GLU A 4 -12.30 -20.19 16.02
CA GLU A 4 -11.99 -18.76 15.97
C GLU A 4 -10.60 -18.48 15.39
N CYS A 5 -9.77 -19.51 15.32
CA CYS A 5 -8.43 -19.48 14.73
C CYS A 5 -8.33 -20.37 13.48
N ARG A 6 -9.46 -20.92 13.02
CA ARG A 6 -9.53 -21.67 11.75
C ARG A 6 -9.29 -20.70 10.61
N THR A 7 -8.39 -21.10 9.73
CA THR A 7 -8.29 -20.44 8.45
C THR A 7 -9.34 -21.02 7.51
N GLN A 8 -9.89 -20.23 6.60
CA GLN A 8 -10.77 -20.74 5.53
C GLN A 8 -10.00 -21.58 4.49
N PHE A 9 -8.72 -21.86 4.73
CA PHE A 9 -7.85 -22.63 3.85
C PHE A 9 -7.84 -24.10 4.28
N VAL A 10 -8.46 -24.94 3.45
CA VAL A 10 -8.52 -26.39 3.63
C VAL A 10 -7.59 -27.05 2.61
N LEU A 11 -6.79 -28.03 3.02
CA LEU A 11 -6.02 -28.87 2.09
C LEU A 11 -6.96 -29.73 1.23
N VAL A 12 -6.40 -30.25 0.14
CA VAL A 12 -7.07 -31.22 -0.76
C VAL A 12 -7.60 -32.44 0.00
N ASP A 13 -6.93 -32.83 1.10
CA ASP A 13 -7.28 -33.99 1.93
C ASP A 13 -8.27 -33.67 3.06
N GLY A 14 -8.85 -32.46 3.09
CA GLY A 14 -9.81 -32.03 4.10
C GLY A 14 -9.21 -31.57 5.43
N ALA A 15 -7.88 -31.59 5.58
CA ALA A 15 -7.19 -31.04 6.74
C ALA A 15 -7.15 -29.49 6.70
N GLU A 16 -7.39 -28.82 7.84
CA GLU A 16 -7.34 -27.35 7.96
C GLU A 16 -5.94 -26.90 8.45
N TRP A 17 -5.41 -25.80 7.88
CA TRP A 17 -4.19 -25.19 8.43
C TRP A 17 -4.51 -24.32 9.64
N ILE A 18 -3.84 -24.60 10.76
CA ILE A 18 -3.83 -23.73 11.94
C ILE A 18 -2.45 -23.08 12.03
N TRP A 19 -2.41 -21.76 12.21
CA TRP A 19 -1.14 -21.06 12.40
C TRP A 19 -0.44 -21.52 13.69
N ASN A 20 0.88 -21.74 13.64
CA ASN A 20 1.65 -22.28 14.75
C ASN A 20 1.50 -21.49 16.06
N ALA A 21 1.40 -20.15 15.98
CA ALA A 21 1.21 -19.34 17.17
C ALA A 21 -0.19 -19.50 17.77
N CYS A 22 -1.24 -19.71 16.94
CA CYS A 22 -2.56 -20.08 17.44
C CYS A 22 -2.53 -21.43 18.16
N SER A 23 -1.84 -22.43 17.58
CA SER A 23 -1.67 -23.76 18.22
C SER A 23 -0.93 -23.68 19.56
N ALA A 24 0.14 -22.88 19.64
CA ALA A 24 0.90 -22.69 20.87
C ALA A 24 0.11 -21.97 21.97
N LEU A 25 -0.69 -20.96 21.62
CA LEU A 25 -1.52 -20.20 22.56
C LEU A 25 -2.77 -20.96 22.98
N GLN A 26 -3.30 -21.82 22.11
CA GLN A 26 -4.43 -22.70 22.44
C GLN A 26 -4.10 -23.65 23.58
N LYS A 27 -2.89 -24.22 23.63
CA LYS A 27 -2.44 -25.06 24.76
C LYS A 27 -2.47 -24.31 26.11
N LYS A 28 -2.47 -22.97 26.06
CA LYS A 28 -2.53 -22.08 27.22
C LYS A 28 -3.91 -21.44 27.41
N ASN A 29 -4.94 -21.88 26.66
CA ASN A 29 -6.28 -21.28 26.63
C ASN A 29 -6.27 -19.77 26.30
N GLN A 30 -5.33 -19.33 25.46
CA GLN A 30 -5.18 -17.92 25.04
C GLN A 30 -5.39 -17.76 23.53
N ILE A 31 -5.75 -16.54 23.11
CA ILE A 31 -5.96 -16.16 21.71
C ILE A 31 -4.86 -15.14 21.31
N PRO A 32 -4.32 -15.20 20.08
CA PRO A 32 -3.35 -14.21 19.62
C PRO A 32 -3.88 -12.77 19.75
N LYS A 33 -3.04 -11.84 20.20
CA LYS A 33 -3.41 -10.42 20.36
C LYS A 33 -3.90 -9.77 19.06
N LEU A 34 -3.36 -10.19 17.91
CA LEU A 34 -3.75 -9.71 16.57
C LEU A 34 -4.82 -10.59 15.89
N SER A 35 -5.51 -11.45 16.65
CA SER A 35 -6.63 -12.23 16.11
C SER A 35 -7.78 -11.30 15.72
N VAL A 36 -8.52 -11.65 14.67
CA VAL A 36 -9.78 -11.00 14.28
C VAL A 36 -10.74 -10.89 15.48
N LYS A 37 -10.81 -11.94 16.31
CA LYS A 37 -11.64 -11.94 17.53
C LYS A 37 -11.19 -10.92 18.58
N ASN A 38 -9.90 -10.57 18.60
CA ASN A 38 -9.35 -9.52 19.45
C ASN A 38 -9.37 -8.15 18.74
N HIS A 39 -10.41 -7.87 17.96
CA HIS A 39 -10.55 -6.64 17.17
C HIS A 39 -9.37 -6.36 16.23
N GLY A 40 -8.64 -7.39 15.83
CA GLY A 40 -7.56 -7.30 14.85
C GLY A 40 -8.07 -7.27 13.40
N GLU A 41 -9.38 -7.15 13.18
CA GLU A 41 -9.96 -7.02 11.85
C GLU A 41 -9.59 -5.66 11.24
N PHE A 42 -9.19 -5.68 9.97
CA PHE A 42 -9.00 -4.44 9.23
C PHE A 42 -10.36 -3.88 8.85
N VAL A 43 -10.65 -2.67 9.33
CA VAL A 43 -11.84 -1.93 8.90
C VAL A 43 -11.83 -1.76 7.37
N PRO A 44 -13.00 -1.91 6.71
CA PRO A 44 -13.10 -1.71 5.28
C PRO A 44 -12.70 -0.27 4.93
N LYS A 45 -12.01 -0.13 3.79
CA LYS A 45 -11.55 1.18 3.33
C LYS A 45 -12.76 2.04 2.95
N PRO A 46 -12.96 3.24 3.55
CA PRO A 46 -14.08 4.10 3.23
C PRO A 46 -13.98 4.62 1.80
N GLN A 47 -15.13 4.89 1.17
CA GLN A 47 -15.21 5.26 -0.24
C GLN A 47 -14.57 6.63 -0.52
N GLU A 48 -14.57 7.51 0.46
CA GLU A 48 -13.96 8.84 0.41
C GLU A 48 -12.44 8.74 0.20
N LEU A 49 -11.79 7.75 0.81
CA LEU A 49 -10.33 7.59 0.80
C LEU A 49 -9.79 6.81 -0.42
N GLN A 50 -10.41 6.94 -1.59
CA GLN A 50 -9.90 6.34 -2.83
C GLN A 50 -8.74 7.13 -3.45
N LEU A 51 -7.59 7.03 -2.78
CA LEU A 51 -6.34 7.70 -3.11
C LEU A 51 -5.33 6.77 -3.76
N PHE A 52 -4.41 7.34 -4.53
CA PHE A 52 -3.22 6.63 -4.98
C PHE A 52 -2.19 6.48 -3.85
N GLU A 53 -1.28 5.53 -3.98
CA GLU A 53 -0.34 5.14 -2.92
C GLU A 53 0.49 6.32 -2.40
N GLN A 54 0.96 7.23 -3.28
CA GLN A 54 1.65 8.45 -2.84
C GLN A 54 0.75 9.47 -2.18
N GLU A 55 -0.49 9.62 -2.62
CA GLU A 55 -1.44 10.53 -2.00
C GLU A 55 -1.80 10.06 -0.58
N GLU A 56 -1.99 8.75 -0.39
CA GLU A 56 -2.16 8.12 0.94
C GLU A 56 -0.97 8.39 1.85
N ARG A 57 0.27 8.26 1.33
CA ARG A 57 1.49 8.55 2.10
C ARG A 57 1.56 10.00 2.55
N LEU A 58 1.10 10.94 1.72
CA LEU A 58 1.14 12.37 2.02
C LEU A 58 0.16 12.77 3.13
N ILE A 59 -1.00 12.09 3.23
CA ILE A 59 -1.98 12.36 4.29
C ILE A 59 -1.82 11.47 5.52
N SER A 60 -0.97 10.45 5.47
CA SER A 60 -0.74 9.56 6.60
C SER A 60 -0.09 10.29 7.79
N PRO A 61 -0.53 10.08 9.04
CA PRO A 61 0.10 10.68 10.23
C PRO A 61 1.59 10.32 10.37
N ARG A 62 1.98 9.16 9.85
CA ARG A 62 3.37 8.69 9.80
C ARG A 62 3.66 8.24 8.38
N ILE A 63 4.68 8.79 7.76
CA ILE A 63 5.05 8.47 6.38
C ILE A 63 5.87 7.16 6.36
N PRO A 64 5.33 6.02 5.89
CA PRO A 64 6.08 4.78 5.84
C PRO A 64 7.06 4.81 4.65
N PHE A 65 8.33 4.56 4.92
CA PHE A 65 9.37 4.33 3.89
C PHE A 65 9.73 2.84 3.74
N MET A 66 8.90 1.96 4.31
CA MET A 66 9.09 0.51 4.28
C MET A 66 8.61 -0.05 2.94
N GLN A 67 9.39 -0.97 2.37
CA GLN A 67 9.00 -1.75 1.20
C GLN A 67 8.96 -3.23 1.58
N LEU A 68 7.82 -3.88 1.38
CA LEU A 68 7.74 -5.34 1.47
C LEU A 68 8.31 -5.90 0.17
N LYS A 69 9.45 -6.57 0.25
CA LYS A 69 10.05 -7.30 -0.88
C LYS A 69 10.01 -8.78 -0.55
N LYS A 70 9.62 -9.61 -1.53
CA LYS A 70 9.80 -11.06 -1.42
C LYS A 70 11.30 -11.32 -1.20
N LEU A 71 11.63 -12.22 -0.28
CA LEU A 71 13.00 -12.64 -0.10
C LEU A 71 13.49 -13.20 -1.44
N PRO A 72 14.58 -12.68 -2.03
CA PRO A 72 15.07 -13.19 -3.31
C PRO A 72 15.43 -14.66 -3.13
N ARG A 73 14.72 -15.55 -3.82
CA ARG A 73 15.08 -16.96 -3.92
C ARG A 73 15.95 -17.10 -5.17
N GLY A 74 17.27 -17.03 -5.01
CA GLY A 74 18.26 -17.25 -6.08
C GLY A 74 18.71 -16.00 -6.84
N THR A 75 19.86 -16.15 -7.52
CA THR A 75 20.66 -15.12 -8.19
C THR A 75 20.06 -14.68 -9.53
N HIS A 76 19.84 -13.36 -9.67
CA HIS A 76 19.84 -12.57 -10.92
C HIS A 76 19.01 -13.09 -12.11
N ILE A 77 17.84 -12.47 -12.32
CA ILE A 77 17.15 -12.52 -13.61
C ILE A 77 17.59 -11.29 -14.41
N HIS A 78 18.49 -11.47 -15.38
CA HIS A 78 18.71 -10.48 -16.42
C HIS A 78 17.54 -10.58 -17.40
N GLY A 79 16.64 -9.60 -17.39
CA GLY A 79 15.54 -9.55 -18.34
C GLY A 79 16.07 -9.34 -19.76
N ASN A 80 15.51 -10.04 -20.74
CA ASN A 80 15.75 -9.73 -22.15
C ASN A 80 15.23 -8.32 -22.44
N VAL A 81 16.08 -7.50 -23.05
CA VAL A 81 15.67 -6.24 -23.69
C VAL A 81 15.03 -6.63 -25.02
N VAL A 82 13.77 -6.26 -25.21
CA VAL A 82 13.08 -6.40 -26.50
C VAL A 82 12.94 -5.02 -27.08
N ASP A 83 13.56 -4.78 -28.24
CA ASP A 83 13.32 -3.57 -29.03
C ASP A 83 11.92 -3.66 -29.66
N VAL A 84 10.98 -2.94 -29.07
CA VAL A 84 9.65 -2.75 -29.65
C VAL A 84 9.70 -1.50 -30.52
N PRO A 85 9.46 -1.59 -31.83
CA PRO A 85 9.38 -0.41 -32.69
C PRO A 85 8.20 0.44 -32.22
N VAL A 86 8.50 1.64 -31.72
CA VAL A 86 7.51 2.64 -31.34
C VAL A 86 7.42 3.66 -32.47
N ASP A 87 6.21 3.88 -32.96
CA ASP A 87 5.92 5.03 -33.81
C ASP A 87 6.04 6.31 -32.97
N ILE A 88 7.03 7.13 -33.30
CA ILE A 88 7.34 8.38 -32.61
C ILE A 88 6.54 9.56 -33.15
N MET A 89 5.89 9.45 -34.31
CA MET A 89 5.11 10.52 -34.92
C MET A 89 4.01 11.10 -34.01
N PRO A 90 3.26 10.30 -33.22
CA PRO A 90 2.27 10.81 -32.28
C PRO A 90 2.89 11.62 -31.15
N THR A 91 4.11 11.25 -30.74
CA THR A 91 4.83 11.92 -29.65
C THR A 91 5.43 13.24 -30.12
N ILE A 92 5.90 13.30 -31.38
CA ILE A 92 6.46 14.51 -32.00
C ILE A 92 5.35 15.53 -32.33
N THR A 93 4.18 15.05 -32.74
CA THR A 93 3.02 15.91 -33.10
C THR A 93 2.20 16.36 -31.90
N ALA A 94 2.30 15.66 -30.77
CA ALA A 94 1.73 16.12 -29.51
C ALA A 94 2.54 17.32 -28.99
N LEU A 95 1.96 18.52 -29.04
CA LEU A 95 2.47 19.67 -28.30
C LEU A 95 2.72 19.28 -26.83
N PRO A 96 3.77 19.81 -26.17
CA PRO A 96 3.94 19.59 -24.73
C PRO A 96 2.65 20.00 -24.02
N ARG A 97 2.03 19.05 -23.31
CA ARG A 97 0.79 19.27 -22.56
C ARG A 97 1.00 20.49 -21.66
N ASN A 98 0.04 21.42 -21.68
CA ASN A 98 0.14 22.61 -20.86
C ASN A 98 0.16 22.18 -19.38
N LEU A 99 1.16 22.63 -18.61
CA LEU A 99 1.28 22.29 -17.19
C LEU A 99 0.06 22.77 -16.39
N LEU A 100 -0.61 23.83 -16.84
CA LEU A 100 -1.86 24.34 -16.24
C LEU A 100 -3.07 23.44 -16.50
N GLU A 101 -3.08 22.69 -17.60
CA GLU A 101 -4.11 21.68 -17.90
C GLU A 101 -3.88 20.38 -17.11
N THR A 102 -2.72 20.25 -16.45
CA THR A 102 -2.38 19.05 -15.69
C THR A 102 -2.94 19.21 -14.28
N GLU A 103 -4.07 18.54 -13.98
CA GLU A 103 -4.67 18.51 -12.62
C GLU A 103 -3.76 17.85 -11.56
N THR A 104 -2.60 17.34 -11.97
CA THR A 104 -1.63 16.62 -11.13
C THR A 104 -0.28 17.31 -11.12
N ILE A 105 0.40 17.30 -9.97
CA ILE A 105 1.77 17.78 -9.83
C ILE A 105 2.75 16.62 -9.65
N PRO A 106 3.96 16.67 -10.26
CA PRO A 106 4.99 15.68 -10.01
C PRO A 106 5.54 15.83 -8.59
N ASN A 107 5.53 14.75 -7.82
CA ASN A 107 6.00 14.71 -6.44
C ASN A 107 7.19 13.75 -6.29
N LYS A 108 8.24 14.21 -5.60
CA LYS A 108 9.42 13.41 -5.26
C LYS A 108 9.53 13.29 -3.74
N LEU A 109 9.08 12.16 -3.21
CA LEU A 109 9.15 11.91 -1.78
C LEU A 109 10.51 11.31 -1.40
N LYS A 110 11.28 12.04 -0.58
CA LYS A 110 12.62 11.64 -0.12
C LYS A 110 12.60 11.24 1.34
N ARG A 111 13.40 10.22 1.71
CA ARG A 111 13.66 9.85 3.12
C ARG A 111 14.34 10.97 3.89
N ARG A 112 15.27 11.66 3.23
CA ARG A 112 15.98 12.85 3.71
C ARG A 112 16.19 13.79 2.53
N LEU A 113 16.06 15.09 2.75
CA LEU A 113 16.23 16.09 1.69
C LEU A 113 17.62 16.03 1.03
N CYS A 114 18.66 15.69 1.81
CA CYS A 114 20.03 15.56 1.35
C CYS A 114 20.28 14.36 0.42
N TYR A 115 19.36 13.39 0.34
CA TYR A 115 19.53 12.24 -0.55
C TYR A 115 19.31 12.64 -2.00
N LYS A 116 20.21 12.19 -2.88
CA LYS A 116 20.07 12.35 -4.34
C LYS A 116 18.84 11.60 -4.87
N PRO A 117 18.70 10.28 -4.65
CA PRO A 117 17.54 9.55 -5.13
C PRO A 117 16.30 9.87 -4.28
N ALA A 118 15.15 9.97 -4.95
CA ALA A 118 13.86 9.94 -4.29
C ALA A 118 13.48 8.50 -3.92
N ALA A 119 12.77 8.33 -2.81
CA ALA A 119 12.23 7.02 -2.44
C ALA A 119 11.02 6.67 -3.30
N TYR A 120 10.21 7.68 -3.65
CA TYR A 120 9.04 7.56 -4.51
C TYR A 120 8.97 8.77 -5.46
N THR A 121 8.54 8.55 -6.71
CA THR A 121 8.35 9.61 -7.71
C THR A 121 7.11 9.29 -8.53
N GLU A 122 6.00 9.99 -8.26
CA GLU A 122 4.73 9.86 -9.00
C GLU A 122 4.07 11.24 -9.05
N ASN A 123 3.04 11.37 -9.89
CA ASN A 123 2.19 12.54 -9.92
C ASN A 123 1.05 12.39 -8.91
N VAL A 124 0.70 13.47 -8.22
CA VAL A 124 -0.36 13.50 -7.20
C VAL A 124 -1.39 14.57 -7.54
N ARG A 125 -2.64 14.41 -7.07
CA ARG A 125 -3.73 15.39 -7.23
C ARG A 125 -3.89 16.23 -5.96
N PRO A 126 -3.40 17.47 -5.91
CA PRO A 126 -3.51 18.31 -4.71
C PRO A 126 -4.95 18.52 -4.20
N PRO A 127 -5.96 18.75 -5.06
CA PRO A 127 -7.34 18.94 -4.59
C PRO A 127 -7.89 17.72 -3.86
N ARG A 128 -7.53 16.52 -4.32
CA ARG A 128 -7.97 15.26 -3.72
C ARG A 128 -7.32 15.03 -2.36
N ILE A 129 -6.01 15.25 -2.27
CA ILE A 129 -5.25 15.18 -1.00
C ILE A 129 -5.90 16.11 0.05
N HIS A 130 -6.20 17.35 -0.33
CA HIS A 130 -6.77 18.31 0.60
C HIS A 130 -8.15 17.89 1.11
N LYS A 131 -9.04 17.47 0.20
CA LYS A 131 -10.39 17.00 0.54
C LYS A 131 -10.33 15.79 1.48
N ASP A 132 -9.50 14.80 1.16
CA ASP A 132 -9.45 13.55 1.91
C ASP A 132 -8.74 13.74 3.26
N LEU A 133 -7.76 14.65 3.34
CA LEU A 133 -7.17 15.06 4.62
C LEU A 133 -8.19 15.75 5.52
N GLN A 134 -9.04 16.64 4.99
CA GLN A 134 -10.12 17.27 5.77
C GLN A 134 -11.09 16.22 6.32
N TRP A 135 -11.46 15.23 5.50
CA TRP A 135 -12.30 14.12 5.93
C TRP A 135 -11.64 13.33 7.08
N LEU A 136 -10.33 13.05 6.97
CA LEU A 136 -9.57 12.36 8.02
C LEU A 136 -9.48 13.16 9.33
N ILE A 137 -9.37 14.48 9.27
CA ILE A 137 -9.36 15.34 10.45
C ILE A 137 -10.73 15.28 11.16
N GLN A 138 -11.82 15.29 10.40
CA GLN A 138 -13.18 15.25 10.94
C GLN A 138 -13.57 13.89 11.52
N ASN A 139 -13.17 12.79 10.88
CA ASN A 139 -13.63 11.43 11.21
C ASN A 139 -12.56 10.56 11.89
N GLY A 140 -11.29 10.91 11.79
CA GLY A 140 -10.17 10.08 12.21
C GLY A 140 -9.72 10.37 13.64
N THR A 141 -9.79 9.37 14.51
CA THR A 141 -9.27 9.44 15.89
C THR A 141 -7.77 9.70 15.97
N LEU A 142 -7.00 9.32 14.93
CA LEU A 142 -5.56 9.55 14.86
C LEU A 142 -5.16 11.01 14.56
N PHE A 143 -6.10 11.82 14.06
CA PHE A 143 -5.88 13.22 13.69
C PHE A 143 -6.48 14.21 14.71
N GLN A 144 -7.38 13.74 15.57
CA GLN A 144 -7.94 14.50 16.67
C GLN A 144 -6.95 14.45 17.84
N LYS A 145 -6.55 15.63 18.34
CA LYS A 145 -5.70 15.78 19.52
C LYS A 145 -6.54 16.01 20.77
#